data_AF-A0A8D2L6G9-F1
#
_entry.id   AF-A0A8D2L6G9-F1
#
_cell.length_a   1.000
_cell.length_b   1.000
_cell.length_c   1.000
_cell.angle_alpha   90.00
_cell.angle_beta   90.00
_cell.angle_gamma   90.00
#
_symmetry.space_group_name_H-M   'P 1'
#
loop_
_entity.id
_entity.type
_entity.pdbx_description
1 polymer ?
#
loop_
_entity_poly.entity_id
_entity_poly.type
_entity_poly.pdbx_seq_one_letter_code
_entity_poly.pdbx_strand_id
1 'polypeptide(L)'
;MEETYLLNVEGVKKKILHGGYGGLPHFQDGSKVTFHFQTLKDNFERTVIDDSRRAGVPMEIIVGKMFKIEVWETLLTSMRIGEVAEYWCDAIHTGMYALVSKGMRKIAEGRDPLEGQKHRCGMGNMFDYHSTGYADLDDLQREPQPLIFIMELFKVEDPSSYKRDTWAMSKDEKLLAVPKLHTEGNRLVLSRKFKEAAEKYQEAVICLRNVQAKEKPQEEEWVKLENLITPLVLNYCQCQLELGEYYEVLEHTTDLLQKNSRHTGVRRSRGRGPGDSTGLWQVPQVSTPDPNLDKI
;
A
#
# COMPACT_ATOMS: atom_id res chain seq x y z
N MET A 1 28.06 12.38 30.37
CA MET A 1 27.81 13.57 29.54
C MET A 1 27.62 13.08 28.11
N GLU A 2 26.69 13.68 27.38
CA GLU A 2 26.15 13.31 26.05
C GLU A 2 24.88 12.44 26.03
N GLU A 3 23.82 12.94 26.68
CA GLU A 3 22.46 12.67 26.18
C GLU A 3 22.30 13.47 24.88
N THR A 4 22.36 12.79 23.74
CA THR A 4 22.35 13.41 22.43
C THR A 4 20.90 13.66 21.98
N TYR A 5 20.44 14.90 22.13
CA TYR A 5 19.16 15.41 21.60
C TYR A 5 19.23 15.58 20.05
N LEU A 6 19.60 14.52 19.32
CA LEU A 6 19.99 14.61 17.90
C LEU A 6 18.83 14.83 16.91
N LEU A 7 17.58 14.68 17.36
CA LEU A 7 16.43 14.65 16.45
C LEU A 7 15.67 15.99 16.35
N ASN A 8 15.91 16.95 17.24
CA ASN A 8 15.07 18.17 17.38
C ASN A 8 13.55 17.86 17.44
N VAL A 9 13.17 16.67 17.91
CA VAL A 9 11.78 16.28 18.17
C VAL A 9 11.55 16.32 19.67
N GLU A 10 10.54 17.07 20.10
CA GLU A 10 10.13 17.13 21.50
C GLU A 10 9.76 15.73 22.01
N GLY A 11 10.20 15.37 23.22
CA GLY A 11 9.88 14.07 23.82
C GLY A 11 10.56 12.87 23.16
N VAL A 12 11.63 13.07 22.38
CA VAL A 12 12.40 11.96 21.79
C VAL A 12 13.89 12.10 22.12
N LYS A 13 14.49 11.01 22.62
CA LYS A 13 15.94 10.92 22.86
C LYS A 13 16.51 9.76 22.06
N LYS A 14 17.58 10.00 21.30
CA LYS A 14 18.27 9.00 20.48
C LYS A 14 19.60 8.61 21.12
N LYS A 15 19.90 7.31 21.17
CA LYS A 15 21.19 6.76 21.53
C LYS A 15 21.62 5.74 20.48
N ILE A 16 22.72 6.00 19.80
CA ILE A 16 23.28 5.07 18.81
C ILE A 16 23.98 3.93 19.56
N LEU A 17 23.56 2.69 19.29
CA LEU A 17 24.16 1.46 19.81
C LEU A 17 25.19 0.89 18.83
N HIS A 18 24.92 1.02 17.53
CA HIS A 18 25.83 0.67 16.44
C HIS A 18 25.69 1.70 15.31
N GLY A 19 26.79 2.30 14.86
CA GLY A 19 26.77 3.48 13.97
C GLY A 19 26.38 3.24 12.51
N GLY A 20 26.21 1.98 12.08
CA GLY A 20 25.94 1.63 10.69
C GLY A 20 27.09 1.98 9.74
N TYR A 21 26.80 2.01 8.45
CA TYR A 21 27.78 2.25 7.39
C TYR A 21 27.28 3.26 6.35
N GLY A 22 28.22 3.89 5.66
CA GLY A 22 27.93 4.89 4.64
C GLY A 22 27.43 6.23 5.18
N GLY A 23 26.92 7.06 4.27
CA GLY A 23 26.23 8.31 4.60
C GLY A 23 24.76 8.08 4.95
N LEU A 24 24.07 9.15 5.37
CA LEU A 24 22.63 9.11 5.56
C LEU A 24 21.94 8.84 4.21
N PRO A 25 21.05 7.82 4.10
CA PRO A 25 20.31 7.54 2.87
C PRO A 25 19.45 8.73 2.44
N HIS A 26 19.15 8.80 1.14
CA HIS A 26 18.15 9.72 0.66
C HIS A 26 16.76 9.12 0.85
N PHE A 27 15.96 9.71 1.73
CA PHE A 27 14.58 9.29 1.99
C PHE A 27 13.63 10.21 1.22
N GLN A 28 13.29 9.82 -0.01
CA GLN A 28 12.26 10.51 -0.81
C GLN A 28 10.87 9.98 -0.46
N ASP A 29 9.83 10.79 -0.72
CA ASP A 29 8.43 10.34 -0.59
C ASP A 29 8.25 9.03 -1.36
N GLY A 30 7.72 8.03 -0.67
CA GLY A 30 7.57 6.72 -1.22
C GLY A 30 8.73 5.75 -1.07
N SER A 31 9.84 6.13 -0.45
CA SER A 31 10.95 5.19 -0.22
C SER A 31 10.48 4.06 0.69
N LYS A 32 10.83 2.83 0.35
CA LYS A 32 10.55 1.68 1.21
C LYS A 32 11.70 1.48 2.18
N VAL A 33 11.39 1.43 3.45
CA VAL A 33 12.33 1.27 4.55
C VAL A 33 12.07 -0.08 5.20
N THR A 34 13.07 -0.96 5.18
CA THR A 34 13.05 -2.28 5.80
C THR A 34 13.93 -2.26 7.05
N PHE A 35 13.39 -2.66 8.20
CA PHE A 35 14.08 -2.56 9.48
C PHE A 35 13.63 -3.65 10.47
N HIS A 36 14.47 -3.92 11.46
CA HIS A 36 14.07 -4.66 12.64
C HIS A 36 13.79 -3.71 13.80
N PHE A 37 12.88 -4.07 14.68
CA PHE A 37 12.59 -3.29 15.87
C PHE A 37 12.33 -4.20 17.07
N GLN A 38 12.57 -3.65 18.26
CA GLN A 38 12.13 -4.16 19.53
C GLN A 38 11.53 -3.01 20.33
N THR A 39 10.34 -3.19 20.87
CA THR A 39 9.67 -2.20 21.71
C THR A 39 9.66 -2.66 23.15
N LEU A 40 10.05 -1.77 24.05
CA LEU A 40 10.16 -2.01 25.47
C LEU A 40 9.36 -0.97 26.25
N LYS A 41 8.84 -1.35 27.43
CA LYS A 41 8.37 -0.40 28.42
C LYS A 41 9.54 0.34 29.06
N ASP A 42 9.32 1.61 29.42
CA ASP A 42 10.28 2.39 30.22
C ASP A 42 10.15 2.06 31.72
N ASN A 43 10.33 0.79 32.05
CA ASN A 43 10.38 0.31 33.43
C ASN A 43 11.76 -0.25 33.75
N PHE A 44 12.02 -0.50 35.04
CA PHE A 44 13.32 -1.02 35.50
C PHE A 44 13.74 -2.31 34.78
N GLU A 45 12.78 -3.19 34.49
CA GLU A 45 13.02 -4.47 33.81
C GLU A 45 13.15 -4.36 32.29
N ARG A 46 12.84 -3.19 31.71
CA ARG A 46 12.71 -2.97 30.26
C ARG A 46 11.88 -4.08 29.59
N THR A 47 10.66 -4.29 30.08
CA THR A 47 9.77 -5.36 29.62
C THR A 47 9.52 -5.27 28.11
N VAL A 48 9.82 -6.35 27.38
CA VAL A 48 9.60 -6.42 25.92
C VAL A 48 8.12 -6.54 25.61
N ILE A 49 7.62 -5.66 24.74
CA ILE A 49 6.25 -5.69 24.22
C ILE A 49 6.23 -6.41 22.87
N ASP A 50 7.08 -6.00 21.94
CA ASP A 50 7.14 -6.56 20.59
C ASP A 50 8.60 -6.67 20.11
N ASP A 51 8.88 -7.67 19.27
CA ASP A 51 10.20 -7.93 18.72
C ASP A 51 10.06 -8.57 17.34
N SER A 52 10.43 -7.83 16.29
CA SER A 52 10.26 -8.32 14.91
C SER A 52 11.18 -9.47 14.57
N ARG A 53 12.30 -9.66 15.30
CA ARG A 53 13.19 -10.81 15.09
C ARG A 53 12.56 -12.11 15.60
N ARG A 54 11.72 -12.03 16.64
CA ARG A 54 10.95 -13.20 17.13
C ARG A 54 9.86 -13.62 16.15
N ALA A 55 9.29 -12.65 15.44
CA ALA A 55 8.32 -12.89 14.37
C ALA A 55 8.96 -13.45 13.08
N GLY A 56 10.29 -13.36 12.95
CA GLY A 56 11.05 -13.90 11.81
C GLY A 56 10.97 -13.09 10.51
N VAL A 57 10.28 -11.94 10.51
CA VAL A 57 10.08 -11.09 9.33
C VAL A 57 10.42 -9.63 9.69
N PRO A 58 11.28 -8.95 8.91
CA PRO A 58 11.53 -7.53 9.12
C PRO A 58 10.28 -6.70 8.83
N MET A 59 10.19 -5.53 9.46
CA MET A 59 9.10 -4.59 9.23
C MET A 59 9.43 -3.74 8.00
N GLU A 60 8.39 -3.39 7.24
CA GLU A 60 8.49 -2.46 6.11
C GLU A 60 7.56 -1.26 6.33
N ILE A 61 8.07 -0.05 6.09
CA ILE A 61 7.25 1.17 5.99
C ILE A 61 7.57 1.90 4.71
N ILE A 62 6.60 2.68 4.23
CA ILE A 62 6.77 3.58 3.08
C ILE A 62 6.80 5.01 3.60
N VAL A 63 7.90 5.72 3.36
CA VAL A 63 8.08 7.13 3.74
C VAL A 63 6.99 7.98 3.09
N GLY A 64 6.44 8.94 3.85
CA GLY A 64 5.39 9.86 3.41
C GLY A 64 3.98 9.25 3.34
N LYS A 65 3.85 7.94 3.59
CA LYS A 65 2.55 7.28 3.80
C LYS A 65 2.23 7.28 5.29
N MET A 66 1.88 8.45 5.83
CA MET A 66 1.47 8.72 7.23
C MET A 66 1.17 7.44 8.02
N PHE A 67 2.21 6.86 8.62
CA PHE A 67 2.07 5.64 9.41
C PHE A 67 1.35 6.00 10.71
N LYS A 68 0.55 5.08 11.25
CA LYS A 68 -0.26 5.35 12.46
C LYS A 68 0.56 5.77 13.69
N ILE A 69 1.86 5.49 13.70
CA ILE A 69 2.82 6.04 14.65
C ILE A 69 3.81 6.93 13.89
N GLU A 70 3.46 8.21 13.76
CA GLU A 70 4.18 9.18 12.92
C GLU A 70 5.65 9.32 13.32
N VAL A 71 5.95 9.21 14.61
CA VAL A 71 7.32 9.36 15.12
C VAL A 71 8.28 8.35 14.50
N TRP A 72 7.84 7.13 14.14
CA TRP A 72 8.71 6.09 13.58
C TRP A 72 9.35 6.50 12.26
N GLU A 73 8.65 7.25 11.40
CA GLU A 73 9.22 7.76 10.16
C GLU A 73 10.39 8.70 10.47
N THR A 74 10.22 9.60 11.46
CA THR A 74 11.29 10.50 11.93
C THR A 74 12.45 9.75 12.56
N LEU A 75 12.19 8.68 13.32
CA LEU A 75 13.26 7.86 13.89
C LEU A 75 14.09 7.20 12.79
N LEU A 76 13.44 6.53 11.83
CA LEU A 76 14.09 5.74 10.79
C LEU A 76 14.84 6.61 9.76
N THR A 77 14.28 7.78 9.41
CA THR A 77 14.92 8.73 8.49
C THR A 77 16.16 9.41 9.08
N SER A 78 16.41 9.24 10.38
CA SER A 78 17.63 9.69 11.05
C SER A 78 18.77 8.66 11.05
N MET A 79 18.52 7.46 10.54
CA MET A 79 19.43 6.31 10.66
C MET A 79 20.24 6.08 9.38
N ARG A 80 21.47 5.60 9.54
CA ARG A 80 22.27 5.01 8.47
C ARG A 80 21.92 3.55 8.26
N ILE A 81 22.23 3.01 7.07
CA ILE A 81 22.05 1.57 6.82
C ILE A 81 22.96 0.78 7.79
N GLY A 82 22.40 -0.26 8.41
CA GLY A 82 23.05 -1.06 9.45
C GLY A 82 23.20 -0.36 10.80
N GLU A 83 22.65 0.85 10.97
CA GLU A 83 22.63 1.52 12.27
C GLU A 83 21.67 0.79 13.21
N VAL A 84 22.09 0.62 14.46
CA VAL A 84 21.22 0.19 15.56
C VAL A 84 21.13 1.35 16.55
N ALA A 85 19.93 1.83 16.82
CA ALA A 85 19.70 2.94 17.73
C ALA A 85 18.55 2.65 18.71
N GLU A 86 18.75 3.07 19.95
CA GLU A 86 17.75 3.11 21.00
C GLU A 86 17.10 4.49 21.01
N TYR A 87 15.78 4.53 20.95
CA TYR A 87 14.97 5.74 21.01
C TYR A 87 14.06 5.67 22.21
N TRP A 88 14.21 6.59 23.14
CA TRP A 88 13.20 6.81 24.17
C TRP A 88 12.20 7.83 23.63
N CYS A 89 10.91 7.47 23.65
CA CYS A 89 9.81 8.30 23.17
C CYS A 89 8.79 8.50 24.29
N ASP A 90 8.48 9.75 24.58
CA ASP A 90 7.47 10.15 25.55
C ASP A 90 6.05 9.68 25.14
N ALA A 91 5.15 9.60 26.12
CA ALA A 91 3.76 9.19 25.94
C ALA A 91 3.00 9.98 24.86
N ILE A 92 3.40 11.23 24.59
CA ILE A 92 2.83 12.05 23.49
C ILE A 92 2.94 11.37 22.12
N HIS A 93 3.94 10.51 21.90
CA HIS A 93 4.18 9.82 20.63
C HIS A 93 3.69 8.38 20.60
N THR A 94 3.41 7.77 21.77
CA THR A 94 3.19 6.32 21.89
C THR A 94 1.72 5.94 22.06
N GLY A 95 0.81 6.90 22.19
CA GLY A 95 -0.61 6.64 22.47
C GLY A 95 -1.32 5.73 21.46
N MET A 96 -0.86 5.72 20.20
CA MET A 96 -1.42 4.83 19.15
C MET A 96 -0.70 3.47 19.05
N TYR A 97 0.36 3.25 19.82
CA TYR A 97 1.21 2.06 19.68
C TYR A 97 0.44 0.74 19.88
N ALA A 98 -0.46 0.67 20.86
CA ALA A 98 -1.27 -0.51 21.12
C ALA A 98 -2.08 -0.95 19.89
N LEU A 99 -2.65 0.01 19.15
CA LEU A 99 -3.41 -0.26 17.93
C LEU A 99 -2.53 -0.71 16.77
N VAL A 100 -1.33 -0.13 16.65
CA VAL A 100 -0.35 -0.53 15.63
C VAL A 100 0.19 -1.94 15.94
N SER A 101 0.57 -2.20 17.18
CA SER A 101 1.04 -3.50 17.65
C SER A 101 0.03 -4.62 17.40
N LYS A 102 -1.26 -4.39 17.70
CA LYS A 102 -2.33 -5.33 17.34
C LYS A 102 -2.32 -5.70 15.85
N GLY A 103 -2.13 -4.72 14.96
CA GLY A 103 -2.02 -4.94 13.52
C GLY A 103 -0.76 -5.73 13.16
N MET A 104 0.39 -5.36 13.73
CA MET A 104 1.67 -6.04 13.50
C MET A 104 1.62 -7.52 13.92
N ARG A 105 1.03 -7.82 15.09
CA ARG A 105 0.86 -9.21 15.57
C ARG A 105 -0.01 -10.05 14.64
N LYS A 106 -1.11 -9.50 14.12
CA LYS A 106 -1.95 -10.19 13.13
C LYS A 106 -1.20 -10.48 11.83
N ILE A 107 -0.43 -9.51 11.34
CA ILE A 107 0.41 -9.70 10.14
C ILE A 107 1.42 -10.82 10.37
N ALA A 108 2.06 -10.87 11.55
CA ALA A 108 2.99 -11.94 11.92
C ALA A 108 2.30 -13.32 11.98
N GLU A 109 1.01 -13.39 12.31
CA GLU A 109 0.18 -14.60 12.25
C GLU A 109 -0.31 -14.94 10.82
N GLY A 110 0.03 -14.13 9.81
CA GLY A 110 -0.44 -14.29 8.43
C GLY A 110 -1.91 -13.89 8.23
N ARG A 111 -2.49 -13.14 9.16
CA ARG A 111 -3.87 -12.63 9.11
C ARG A 111 -3.91 -11.20 8.59
N ASP A 112 -5.05 -10.81 8.03
CA ASP A 112 -5.22 -9.43 7.57
C ASP A 112 -5.23 -8.49 8.82
N PRO A 113 -4.39 -7.44 8.88
CA PRO A 113 -4.38 -6.49 10.00
C PRO A 113 -5.73 -5.78 10.20
N LEU A 114 -6.55 -5.67 9.15
CA LEU A 114 -7.92 -5.13 9.18
C LEU A 114 -8.99 -6.20 9.42
N GLU A 115 -8.62 -7.48 9.52
CA GLU A 115 -9.57 -8.57 9.77
C GLU A 115 -10.32 -8.33 11.08
N GLY A 116 -11.65 -8.18 10.99
CA GLY A 116 -12.51 -7.86 12.13
C GLY A 116 -12.67 -6.36 12.43
N GLN A 117 -11.99 -5.44 11.72
CA GLN A 117 -12.37 -4.03 11.73
C GLN A 117 -13.65 -3.84 10.93
N LYS A 118 -14.81 -3.98 11.59
CA LYS A 118 -16.09 -3.63 10.98
C LYS A 118 -16.14 -2.11 10.81
N HIS A 119 -16.12 -1.65 9.57
CA HIS A 119 -16.37 -0.25 9.21
C HIS A 119 -17.82 0.12 9.58
N ARG A 120 -18.08 0.47 10.84
CA ARG A 120 -19.35 1.04 11.30
C ARG A 120 -19.18 2.54 11.40
N CYS A 121 -19.81 3.27 10.47
CA CYS A 121 -19.91 4.72 10.52
C CYS A 121 -20.82 5.10 11.70
N GLY A 122 -20.31 5.86 12.69
CA GLY A 122 -21.09 6.41 13.82
C GLY A 122 -20.69 5.89 15.21
N MET A 123 -21.43 6.38 16.22
CA MET A 123 -21.28 6.16 17.68
C MET A 123 -21.21 4.68 18.14
N GLY A 124 -21.40 3.72 17.22
CA GLY A 124 -21.23 2.27 17.46
C GLY A 124 -19.77 1.81 17.62
N ASN A 125 -18.79 2.69 17.39
CA ASN A 125 -17.39 2.43 17.71
C ASN A 125 -17.11 2.31 19.21
N MET A 126 -17.98 2.78 20.10
CA MET A 126 -17.68 2.87 21.53
C MET A 126 -17.61 1.52 22.27
N PHE A 127 -18.13 0.43 21.68
CA PHE A 127 -18.22 -0.89 22.34
C PHE A 127 -17.09 -1.88 21.99
N ASP A 128 -16.36 -1.70 20.88
CA ASP A 128 -15.30 -2.64 20.44
C ASP A 128 -13.89 -2.28 20.97
N TYR A 129 -13.74 -1.21 21.77
CA TYR A 129 -12.44 -0.74 22.28
C TYR A 129 -12.04 -1.27 23.67
N HIS A 130 -12.84 -2.13 24.32
CA HIS A 130 -12.49 -2.60 25.66
C HIS A 130 -11.33 -3.60 25.68
N SER A 131 -11.04 -4.26 24.57
CA SER A 131 -9.89 -5.15 24.47
C SER A 131 -9.37 -5.26 23.03
N THR A 132 -8.06 -5.10 22.89
CA THR A 132 -7.26 -5.42 21.71
C THR A 132 -7.21 -6.93 21.45
N GLY A 133 -7.55 -7.77 22.43
CA GLY A 133 -7.33 -9.22 22.46
C GLY A 133 -5.99 -9.61 23.11
N TYR A 134 -5.19 -8.63 23.53
CA TYR A 134 -3.89 -8.81 24.15
C TYR A 134 -3.81 -8.00 25.44
N ALA A 135 -3.70 -8.67 26.57
CA ALA A 135 -3.76 -8.02 27.89
C ALA A 135 -2.67 -6.94 28.07
N ASP A 136 -1.48 -7.17 27.54
CA ASP A 136 -0.36 -6.23 27.59
C ASP A 136 -0.62 -4.95 26.78
N LEU A 137 -1.30 -5.06 25.63
CA LEU A 137 -1.70 -3.90 24.82
C LEU A 137 -2.92 -3.18 25.42
N ASP A 138 -3.82 -3.91 26.07
CA ASP A 138 -4.98 -3.33 26.78
C ASP A 138 -4.53 -2.46 27.95
N ASP A 139 -3.53 -2.93 28.70
CA ASP A 139 -2.91 -2.16 29.77
C ASP A 139 -2.20 -0.92 29.22
N LEU A 140 -1.49 -1.05 28.10
CA LEU A 140 -0.83 0.08 27.44
C LEU A 140 -1.83 1.12 26.89
N GLN A 141 -3.00 0.67 26.41
CA GLN A 141 -4.06 1.56 25.94
C GLN A 141 -4.76 2.27 27.10
N ARG A 142 -4.87 1.62 28.26
CA ARG A 142 -5.46 2.21 29.47
C ARG A 142 -4.55 3.26 30.10
N GLU A 143 -3.25 3.00 30.09
CA GLU A 143 -2.23 3.87 30.66
C GLU A 143 -1.12 4.15 29.64
N PRO A 144 -1.31 5.19 28.79
CA PRO A 144 -0.27 5.65 27.88
C PRO A 144 0.99 6.01 28.65
N GLN A 145 2.12 5.45 28.23
CA GLN A 145 3.41 5.60 28.90
C GLN A 145 4.53 5.78 27.88
N PRO A 146 5.69 6.33 28.28
CA PRO A 146 6.87 6.35 27.43
C PRO A 146 7.30 4.94 27.03
N LEU A 147 7.78 4.80 25.79
CA LEU A 147 8.27 3.54 25.25
C LEU A 147 9.71 3.71 24.74
N ILE A 148 10.44 2.62 24.77
CA ILE A 148 11.79 2.53 24.20
C ILE A 148 11.71 1.69 22.93
N PHE A 149 12.12 2.27 21.80
CA PHE A 149 12.24 1.58 20.53
C PHE A 149 13.71 1.33 20.21
N ILE A 150 14.11 0.07 20.11
CA ILE A 150 15.43 -0.32 19.58
C ILE A 150 15.22 -0.71 18.12
N MET A 151 15.75 0.08 17.20
CA MET A 151 15.59 -0.12 15.76
C MET A 151 16.92 -0.44 15.09
N GLU A 152 16.89 -1.33 14.11
CA GLU A 152 18.00 -1.61 13.20
C GLU A 152 17.55 -1.35 11.77
N LEU A 153 18.14 -0.35 11.10
CA LEU A 153 17.81 -0.03 9.72
C LEU A 153 18.54 -1.01 8.78
N PHE A 154 17.80 -1.86 8.08
CA PHE A 154 18.38 -2.90 7.24
C PHE A 154 18.55 -2.48 5.79
N LYS A 155 17.52 -1.87 5.19
CA LYS A 155 17.51 -1.49 3.77
C LYS A 155 16.63 -0.28 3.52
N VAL A 156 17.04 0.55 2.56
CA VAL A 156 16.21 1.62 1.98
C VAL A 156 16.19 1.42 0.47
N GLU A 157 14.99 1.42 -0.10
CA GLU A 157 14.75 1.24 -1.53
C GLU A 157 14.02 2.45 -2.11
N ASP A 158 14.52 2.96 -3.23
CA ASP A 158 13.88 4.05 -3.95
C ASP A 158 12.48 3.65 -4.44
N PRO A 159 11.50 4.58 -4.52
CA PRO A 159 10.15 4.31 -5.01
C PRO A 159 10.08 3.65 -6.39
N SER A 160 11.10 3.86 -7.22
CA SER A 160 11.23 3.29 -8.58
C SER A 160 11.86 1.89 -8.60
N SER A 161 12.51 1.47 -7.51
CA SER A 161 13.35 0.26 -7.45
C SER A 161 12.63 -0.98 -6.92
N TYR A 162 11.48 -0.81 -6.27
CA TYR A 162 10.64 -1.91 -5.80
C TYR A 162 9.26 -1.89 -6.46
N LYS A 163 8.66 -3.06 -6.65
CA LYS A 163 7.28 -3.17 -7.11
C LYS A 163 6.39 -2.68 -5.97
N ARG A 164 5.91 -1.44 -6.08
CA ARG A 164 4.98 -0.87 -5.10
C ARG A 164 3.72 -1.71 -5.07
N ASP A 165 3.37 -2.23 -3.91
CA ASP A 165 2.10 -2.92 -3.78
C ASP A 165 0.96 -1.94 -4.08
N THR A 166 0.02 -2.38 -4.92
CA THR A 166 -1.06 -1.53 -5.45
C THR A 166 -1.99 -0.96 -4.36
N TRP A 167 -1.90 -1.47 -3.13
CA TRP A 167 -2.62 -0.96 -1.96
C TRP A 167 -2.01 0.32 -1.37
N ALA A 168 -0.69 0.51 -1.46
CA ALA A 168 0.03 1.62 -0.81
C ALA A 168 0.03 2.93 -1.62
N MET A 169 -0.35 2.89 -2.90
CA MET A 169 -0.42 4.08 -3.77
C MET A 169 -1.64 4.96 -3.43
N SER A 170 -1.51 6.28 -3.56
CA SER A 170 -2.64 7.22 -3.44
C SER A 170 -3.61 7.09 -4.63
N LYS A 171 -4.79 7.73 -4.56
CA LYS A 171 -5.75 7.74 -5.69
C LYS A 171 -5.09 8.33 -6.95
N ASP A 172 -4.43 9.46 -6.82
CA ASP A 172 -3.81 10.16 -7.96
C ASP A 172 -2.60 9.41 -8.49
N GLU A 173 -1.78 8.82 -7.62
CA GLU A 173 -0.65 7.97 -8.04
C GLU A 173 -1.13 6.76 -8.84
N LYS A 174 -2.24 6.11 -8.42
CA LYS A 174 -2.83 4.98 -9.16
C LYS A 174 -3.30 5.41 -10.54
N LEU A 175 -3.96 6.55 -10.65
CA LEU A 175 -4.44 7.08 -11.93
C LEU A 175 -3.29 7.47 -12.86
N LEU A 176 -2.22 8.08 -12.34
CA LEU A 176 -1.02 8.44 -13.11
C LEU A 176 -0.19 7.24 -13.57
N ALA A 177 -0.25 6.11 -12.85
CA ALA A 177 0.45 4.89 -13.22
C ALA A 177 -0.21 4.13 -14.39
N VAL A 178 -1.53 4.22 -14.51
CA VAL A 178 -2.32 3.46 -15.51
C VAL A 178 -1.87 3.71 -16.97
N PRO A 179 -1.68 4.96 -17.44
CA PRO A 179 -1.19 5.21 -18.81
C PRO A 179 0.21 4.63 -19.06
N LYS A 180 1.09 4.67 -18.05
CA LYS A 180 2.45 4.11 -18.15
C LYS A 180 2.41 2.60 -18.27
N LEU A 181 1.61 1.93 -17.42
CA LEU A 181 1.42 0.48 -17.45
C LEU A 181 0.77 0.02 -18.77
N HIS A 182 -0.22 0.77 -19.28
CA HIS A 182 -0.84 0.48 -20.58
C HIS A 182 0.17 0.60 -21.73
N THR A 183 0.95 1.68 -21.77
CA THR A 183 1.96 1.89 -22.82
C THR A 183 3.04 0.81 -22.80
N GLU A 184 3.49 0.42 -21.60
CA GLU A 184 4.48 -0.66 -21.44
C GLU A 184 3.90 -2.02 -21.85
N GLY A 185 2.65 -2.31 -21.45
CA GLY A 185 1.92 -3.50 -21.92
C GLY A 185 1.85 -3.54 -23.45
N ASN A 186 1.49 -2.44 -24.10
CA ASN A 186 1.41 -2.36 -25.56
C ASN A 186 2.76 -2.62 -26.22
N ARG A 187 3.84 -2.08 -25.66
CA ARG A 187 5.23 -2.32 -26.13
C ARG A 187 5.61 -3.80 -26.03
N LEU A 188 5.22 -4.47 -24.96
CA LEU A 188 5.46 -5.90 -24.73
C LEU A 188 4.64 -6.78 -25.70
N VAL A 189 3.39 -6.40 -26.00
CA VAL A 189 2.57 -7.06 -27.04
C VAL A 189 3.23 -6.98 -28.41
N LEU A 190 3.73 -5.80 -28.80
CA LEU A 190 4.48 -5.64 -30.06
C LEU A 190 5.74 -6.53 -30.11
N SER A 191 6.33 -6.81 -28.95
CA SER A 191 7.48 -7.71 -28.81
C SER A 191 7.09 -9.19 -28.68
N ARG A 192 5.80 -9.53 -28.85
CA ARG A 192 5.20 -10.87 -28.67
C ARG A 192 5.42 -11.48 -27.27
N LYS A 193 5.67 -10.65 -26.26
CA LYS A 193 5.83 -11.05 -24.86
C LYS A 193 4.49 -11.00 -24.14
N PHE A 194 3.57 -11.86 -24.55
CA PHE A 194 2.16 -11.80 -24.11
C PHE A 194 1.97 -12.00 -22.61
N LYS A 195 2.78 -12.86 -21.98
CA LYS A 195 2.72 -13.10 -20.53
C LYS A 195 3.10 -11.84 -19.73
N GLU A 196 4.23 -11.22 -20.08
CA GLU A 196 4.69 -9.98 -19.43
C GLU A 196 3.70 -8.83 -19.69
N ALA A 197 3.13 -8.75 -20.91
CA ALA A 197 2.10 -7.77 -21.24
C ALA A 197 0.81 -7.95 -20.41
N ALA A 198 0.35 -9.19 -20.27
CA ALA A 198 -0.83 -9.54 -19.46
C ALA A 198 -0.65 -9.09 -18.01
N GLU A 199 0.52 -9.33 -17.42
CA GLU A 199 0.85 -8.87 -16.06
C GLU A 199 0.74 -7.33 -15.93
N LYS A 200 1.20 -6.57 -16.94
CA LYS A 200 1.09 -5.10 -16.94
C LYS A 200 -0.35 -4.61 -17.04
N TYR A 201 -1.17 -5.24 -17.89
CA TYR A 201 -2.59 -4.89 -17.98
C TYR A 201 -3.34 -5.24 -16.69
N GLN A 202 -3.05 -6.39 -16.09
CA GLN A 202 -3.63 -6.80 -14.81
C GLN A 202 -3.28 -5.82 -13.69
N GLU A 203 -2.02 -5.38 -13.60
CA GLU A 203 -1.57 -4.38 -12.64
C GLU A 203 -2.35 -3.05 -12.81
N ALA A 204 -2.54 -2.59 -14.05
CA ALA A 204 -3.33 -1.39 -14.35
C ALA A 204 -4.82 -1.55 -13.95
N VAL A 205 -5.41 -2.73 -14.19
CA VAL A 205 -6.79 -3.03 -13.78
C VAL A 205 -6.92 -3.01 -12.26
N ILE A 206 -5.97 -3.58 -11.52
CA ILE A 206 -5.99 -3.56 -10.05
C ILE A 206 -5.90 -2.12 -9.52
N CYS A 207 -5.05 -1.27 -10.11
CA CYS A 207 -4.97 0.16 -9.76
C CYS A 207 -6.35 0.83 -9.86
N LEU A 208 -7.05 0.65 -10.99
CA LEU A 208 -8.35 1.28 -11.22
C LEU A 208 -9.47 0.66 -10.37
N ARG A 209 -9.50 -0.67 -10.21
CA ARG A 209 -10.49 -1.35 -9.35
C ARG A 209 -10.35 -0.93 -7.88
N ASN A 210 -9.12 -0.70 -7.41
CA ASN A 210 -8.86 -0.19 -6.07
C ASN A 210 -9.38 1.24 -5.85
N VAL A 211 -9.30 2.10 -6.88
CA VAL A 211 -9.91 3.43 -6.83
C VAL A 211 -11.43 3.30 -6.87
N GLN A 212 -11.95 2.50 -7.80
CA GLN A 212 -13.37 2.28 -8.02
C GLN A 212 -14.09 1.72 -6.79
N ALA A 213 -13.42 0.87 -5.99
CA ALA A 213 -13.99 0.31 -4.75
C ALA A 213 -14.35 1.37 -3.70
N LYS A 214 -13.77 2.58 -3.79
CA LYS A 214 -14.08 3.72 -2.91
C LYS A 214 -15.18 4.62 -3.47
N GLU A 215 -15.56 4.45 -4.73
CA GLU A 215 -16.59 5.23 -5.41
C GLU A 215 -17.93 4.49 -5.37
N LYS A 216 -19.04 5.24 -5.35
CA LYS A 216 -20.37 4.63 -5.34
C LYS A 216 -20.71 4.07 -6.72
N PRO A 217 -21.26 2.85 -6.81
CA PRO A 217 -21.70 2.29 -8.09
C PRO A 217 -22.68 3.22 -8.81
N GLN A 218 -22.53 3.32 -10.15
CA GLN A 218 -23.39 4.11 -11.05
C GLN A 218 -23.27 5.64 -10.97
N GLU A 219 -22.41 6.17 -10.08
CA GLU A 219 -22.05 7.59 -10.13
C GLU A 219 -21.08 7.87 -11.29
N GLU A 220 -21.03 9.12 -11.75
CA GLU A 220 -20.28 9.54 -12.94
C GLU A 220 -18.80 9.11 -12.87
N GLU A 221 -18.16 9.27 -11.72
CA GLU A 221 -16.77 8.89 -11.49
C GLU A 221 -16.56 7.37 -11.53
N TRP A 222 -17.51 6.59 -11.02
CA TRP A 222 -17.46 5.12 -11.08
C TRP A 222 -17.57 4.62 -12.53
N VAL A 223 -18.44 5.25 -13.32
CA VAL A 223 -18.61 4.93 -14.75
C VAL A 223 -17.39 5.33 -15.56
N LYS A 224 -16.78 6.50 -15.28
CA LYS A 224 -15.50 6.90 -15.87
C LYS A 224 -14.41 5.86 -15.61
N LEU A 225 -14.29 5.37 -14.39
CA LEU A 225 -13.33 4.31 -14.04
C LEU A 225 -13.63 2.99 -14.77
N GLU A 226 -14.89 2.58 -14.89
CA GLU A 226 -15.26 1.36 -15.64
C GLU A 226 -14.91 1.48 -17.13
N ASN A 227 -15.09 2.67 -17.71
CA ASN A 227 -14.71 2.98 -19.10
C ASN A 227 -13.19 2.89 -19.33
N LEU A 228 -12.38 3.18 -18.30
CA LEU A 228 -10.92 3.00 -18.35
C LEU A 228 -10.50 1.54 -18.14
N ILE A 229 -11.20 0.81 -17.26
CA ILE A 229 -10.92 -0.60 -16.96
C ILE A 229 -11.22 -1.49 -18.17
N THR A 230 -12.33 -1.23 -18.87
CA THR A 230 -12.82 -2.11 -19.94
C THR A 230 -11.79 -2.36 -21.05
N PRO A 231 -11.15 -1.34 -21.66
CA PRO A 231 -10.08 -1.55 -22.65
C PRO A 231 -8.88 -2.34 -22.10
N LEU A 232 -8.50 -2.13 -20.84
CA LEU A 232 -7.38 -2.86 -20.21
C LEU A 232 -7.70 -4.34 -20.04
N VAL A 233 -8.92 -4.67 -19.60
CA VAL A 233 -9.39 -6.07 -19.50
C VAL A 233 -9.46 -6.71 -20.88
N LEU A 234 -9.88 -5.99 -21.91
CA LEU A 234 -9.89 -6.51 -23.28
C LEU A 234 -8.47 -6.77 -23.81
N ASN A 235 -7.50 -5.89 -23.53
CA ASN A 235 -6.10 -6.11 -23.90
C ASN A 235 -5.48 -7.29 -23.12
N TYR A 236 -5.86 -7.47 -21.85
CA TYR A 236 -5.50 -8.65 -21.07
C TYR A 236 -6.08 -9.93 -21.70
N CYS A 237 -7.37 -9.94 -22.01
CA CYS A 237 -8.01 -11.07 -22.67
C CYS A 237 -7.35 -11.40 -24.01
N GLN A 238 -6.96 -10.38 -24.79
CA GLN A 238 -6.23 -10.58 -26.03
C GLN A 238 -4.89 -11.28 -25.79
N CYS A 239 -4.14 -10.89 -24.75
CA CYS A 239 -2.90 -11.58 -24.40
C CYS A 239 -3.15 -13.04 -23.99
N GLN A 240 -4.21 -13.30 -23.21
CA GLN A 240 -4.57 -14.65 -22.79
C GLN A 240 -5.03 -15.55 -23.95
N LEU A 241 -5.70 -14.99 -24.98
CA LEU A 241 -6.02 -15.70 -26.21
C LEU A 241 -4.76 -16.18 -26.95
N GLU A 242 -3.72 -15.33 -27.02
CA GLU A 242 -2.44 -15.66 -27.64
C GLU A 242 -1.65 -16.71 -26.83
N LEU A 243 -1.89 -16.80 -25.52
CA LEU A 243 -1.30 -17.79 -24.63
C LEU A 243 -2.08 -19.13 -24.58
N GLY A 244 -3.29 -19.18 -25.16
CA GLY A 244 -4.15 -20.36 -25.15
C GLY A 244 -5.01 -20.52 -23.89
N GLU A 245 -5.10 -19.49 -23.04
CA GLU A 245 -5.84 -19.51 -21.77
C GLU A 245 -7.32 -19.13 -21.98
N TYR A 246 -8.05 -19.97 -22.74
CA TYR A 246 -9.40 -19.65 -23.21
C TYR A 246 -10.45 -19.54 -22.10
N TYR A 247 -10.28 -20.24 -20.97
CA TYR A 247 -11.25 -20.23 -19.87
C TYR A 247 -11.33 -18.86 -19.18
N GLU A 248 -10.18 -18.26 -18.90
CA GLU A 248 -10.10 -16.96 -18.25
C GLU A 248 -10.66 -15.85 -19.14
N VAL A 249 -10.42 -15.95 -20.46
CA VAL A 249 -10.99 -15.03 -21.45
C VAL A 249 -12.51 -15.13 -21.48
N LEU A 250 -13.06 -16.34 -21.44
CA LEU A 250 -14.52 -16.55 -21.45
C LEU A 250 -15.20 -15.95 -20.21
N GLU A 251 -14.59 -16.09 -19.04
CA GLU A 251 -15.09 -15.51 -17.80
C GLU A 251 -15.14 -13.97 -17.89
N HIS A 252 -14.00 -13.34 -18.18
CA HIS A 252 -13.91 -11.88 -18.23
C HIS A 252 -14.77 -11.26 -19.33
N THR A 253 -14.81 -11.86 -20.52
CA THR A 253 -15.64 -11.35 -21.62
C THR A 253 -17.13 -11.55 -21.37
N THR A 254 -17.53 -12.65 -20.72
CA THR A 254 -18.93 -12.86 -20.32
C THR A 254 -19.38 -11.81 -19.32
N ASP A 255 -18.54 -11.50 -18.33
CA ASP A 255 -18.83 -10.46 -17.33
C ASP A 255 -18.96 -9.07 -17.96
N LEU A 256 -18.04 -8.71 -18.87
CA LEU A 256 -18.10 -7.43 -19.60
C LEU A 256 -19.37 -7.34 -20.46
N LEU A 257 -19.74 -8.42 -21.15
CA LEU A 257 -20.96 -8.48 -21.96
C LEU A 257 -22.22 -8.38 -21.10
N GLN A 258 -22.26 -9.05 -19.95
CA GLN A 258 -23.38 -8.95 -19.01
C GLN A 258 -23.55 -7.52 -18.50
N LYS A 259 -22.46 -6.84 -18.12
CA LYS A 259 -22.46 -5.45 -17.68
C LYS A 259 -22.94 -4.48 -18.78
N ASN A 260 -22.42 -4.62 -20.00
CA ASN A 260 -22.84 -3.78 -21.14
C ASN A 260 -24.28 -4.06 -21.60
N SER A 261 -24.75 -5.30 -21.50
CA SER A 261 -26.14 -5.69 -21.83
C SER A 261 -27.17 -5.14 -20.84
N ARG A 262 -26.76 -4.81 -19.61
CA ARG A 262 -27.60 -4.10 -18.64
C ARG A 262 -27.68 -2.60 -18.93
N HIS A 263 -26.71 -2.04 -19.66
CA HIS A 263 -26.70 -0.64 -20.08
C HIS A 263 -27.37 -0.40 -21.44
N THR A 264 -27.46 -1.41 -22.29
CA THR A 264 -28.14 -1.32 -23.58
C THR A 264 -29.04 -2.54 -23.77
N GLY A 265 -30.36 -2.35 -23.74
CA GLY A 265 -31.31 -3.42 -23.98
C GLY A 265 -31.15 -4.03 -25.39
N VAL A 266 -30.72 -5.30 -25.45
CA VAL A 266 -30.77 -6.24 -26.62
C VAL A 266 -29.77 -5.87 -27.75
N ARG A 267 -28.93 -6.72 -28.38
CA ARG A 267 -29.06 -8.09 -28.93
C ARG A 267 -27.67 -8.65 -29.32
N ARG A 268 -27.53 -9.99 -29.24
CA ARG A 268 -26.41 -10.84 -29.72
C ARG A 268 -25.81 -10.49 -31.09
N SER A 269 -24.50 -10.72 -31.21
CA SER A 269 -23.90 -11.50 -32.32
C SER A 269 -22.68 -12.30 -31.83
N ARG A 270 -22.87 -13.62 -31.69
CA ARG A 270 -21.76 -14.59 -31.76
C ARG A 270 -21.35 -14.66 -33.23
N GLY A 271 -20.08 -14.40 -33.51
CA GLY A 271 -19.42 -14.78 -34.76
C GLY A 271 -18.70 -13.62 -35.47
N ARG A 272 -17.37 -13.70 -35.51
CA ARG A 272 -16.56 -13.60 -36.73
C ARG A 272 -15.16 -14.19 -36.48
N GLY A 273 -14.75 -15.03 -37.43
CA GLY A 273 -13.44 -15.69 -37.48
C GLY A 273 -12.30 -14.75 -37.93
N PRO A 274 -11.12 -15.32 -38.25
CA PRO A 274 -9.82 -14.69 -38.14
C PRO A 274 -9.52 -13.74 -39.31
N GLY A 275 -9.12 -12.52 -38.98
CA GLY A 275 -8.65 -11.50 -39.92
C GLY A 275 -8.45 -10.17 -39.20
N ASP A 276 -7.24 -9.63 -39.26
CA ASP A 276 -6.71 -8.41 -38.61
C ASP A 276 -6.26 -8.53 -37.14
N SER A 277 -5.28 -9.40 -36.93
CA SER A 277 -4.44 -9.46 -35.74
C SER A 277 -3.51 -8.25 -35.64
N THR A 278 -3.87 -7.25 -34.81
CA THR A 278 -3.00 -6.42 -33.92
C THR A 278 -3.68 -5.12 -33.44
N GLY A 279 -5.00 -5.09 -33.26
CA GLY A 279 -5.71 -3.91 -32.72
C GLY A 279 -5.77 -3.90 -31.20
N LEU A 280 -4.80 -3.27 -30.53
CA LEU A 280 -4.91 -2.98 -29.09
C LEU A 280 -6.00 -1.93 -28.84
N TRP A 281 -6.82 -2.13 -27.80
CA TRP A 281 -7.82 -1.16 -27.39
C TRP A 281 -7.14 0.03 -26.70
N GLN A 282 -7.47 1.24 -27.15
CA GLN A 282 -6.96 2.47 -26.55
C GLN A 282 -7.72 2.79 -25.26
N VAL A 283 -6.98 3.16 -24.23
CA VAL A 283 -7.53 3.66 -22.97
C VAL A 283 -7.77 5.17 -23.13
N PRO A 284 -8.98 5.69 -22.85
CA PRO A 284 -9.21 7.12 -22.79
C PRO A 284 -8.21 7.80 -21.85
N GLN A 285 -7.63 8.93 -22.26
CA GLN A 285 -6.71 9.67 -21.38
C GLN A 285 -7.48 10.17 -20.16
N VAL A 286 -6.96 9.89 -18.96
CA VAL A 286 -7.45 10.50 -17.72
C VAL A 286 -7.12 11.98 -17.83
N SER A 287 -8.13 12.82 -18.04
CA SER A 287 -7.96 14.27 -18.11
C SER A 287 -7.21 14.74 -16.86
N THR A 288 -6.13 15.49 -17.08
CA THR A 288 -5.43 16.27 -16.05
C THR A 288 -6.44 17.15 -15.29
N PRO A 289 -6.14 17.55 -14.04
CA PRO A 289 -6.99 18.48 -13.31
C PRO A 289 -7.27 19.72 -14.18
N ASP A 290 -8.53 20.14 -14.19
CA ASP A 290 -9.02 21.29 -14.93
C ASP A 290 -8.10 22.51 -14.69
N PRO A 291 -7.50 23.12 -15.73
CA PRO A 291 -6.65 24.29 -15.57
C PRO A 291 -7.41 25.57 -15.14
N ASN A 292 -8.73 25.50 -14.89
CA ASN A 292 -9.53 26.65 -14.48
C ASN A 292 -9.72 26.83 -12.95
N LEU A 293 -8.99 26.13 -12.09
CA LEU A 293 -9.03 26.41 -10.64
C LEU A 293 -8.16 27.59 -10.18
N ASP A 294 -7.44 28.28 -11.08
CA ASP A 294 -6.67 29.49 -10.78
C ASP A 294 -7.34 30.81 -11.23
N LYS A 295 -8.66 30.82 -11.43
CA LYS A 295 -9.40 32.07 -11.64
C LYS A 295 -10.68 32.14 -10.81
N ILE A 296 -10.51 32.86 -9.69
CA ILE A 296 -11.48 33.50 -8.77
C ILE A 296 -11.86 32.66 -7.55
#